data_AF-A0AAD9EPE3-F1
#
_entry.id   AF-A0AAD9EPE3-F1
#
_cell.length_a   1.000
_cell.length_b   1.000
_cell.length_c   1.000
_cell.angle_alpha   90.00
_cell.angle_beta   90.00
_cell.angle_gamma   90.00
#
_symmetry.space_group_name_H-M   'P 1'
#
loop_
_entity.id
_entity.type
_entity.pdbx_description
1 polymer ?
#
loop_
_entity_poly.entity_id
_entity_poly.type
_entity_poly.pdbx_seq_one_letter_code
_entity_poly.pdbx_strand_id
1 'polypeptide(L)'
;MDPATNLYYYWLWVISVPVFYNMMFLVARACFNELQYKNTTLWMVLDYFSDGFYVLDTLMRARTGFLEQGLLVKDTKVLKEKYIKTRQFKLDVISLLPTDIMFLLIGINNPEWRFNRLFRLGRLFEFFDRTETRTNYPNIFRIGNLILYILIIIHWNACLFFAISKVLGFGSDTWVYPSMKNPDYARLSRQYIYCFYWSTLTLTTIGETPPQSEMSSTFL
;
A
#
# COMPACT_ATOMS: atom_id res chain seq x y z
N MET A 1 -9.93 24.57 -5.71
CA MET A 1 -10.97 23.63 -6.18
C MET A 1 -12.06 23.55 -5.15
N ASP A 2 -13.31 23.49 -5.60
CA ASP A 2 -14.46 23.39 -4.70
C ASP A 2 -14.64 21.91 -4.32
N PRO A 3 -14.68 21.58 -3.01
CA PRO A 3 -14.75 20.19 -2.56
C PRO A 3 -16.07 19.50 -2.92
N ALA A 4 -17.10 20.25 -3.32
CA ALA A 4 -18.40 19.74 -3.74
C ALA A 4 -18.45 19.35 -5.23
N THR A 5 -17.48 19.77 -6.05
CA THR A 5 -17.51 19.54 -7.50
C THR A 5 -17.13 18.10 -7.85
N ASN A 6 -17.75 17.55 -8.90
CA ASN A 6 -17.39 16.23 -9.45
C ASN A 6 -15.92 16.15 -9.87
N LEU A 7 -15.30 17.26 -10.27
CA LEU A 7 -13.87 17.35 -10.56
C LEU A 7 -12.99 16.90 -9.39
N TYR A 8 -13.33 17.31 -8.16
CA TYR A 8 -12.58 16.89 -6.97
C TYR A 8 -12.77 15.39 -6.69
N TYR A 9 -13.96 14.84 -6.96
CA TYR A 9 -14.21 13.41 -6.85
C TYR A 9 -13.40 12.59 -7.87
N TYR A 10 -13.34 13.02 -9.13
CA TYR A 10 -12.50 12.37 -10.13
C TYR A 10 -11.01 12.47 -9.78
N TRP A 11 -10.57 13.61 -9.24
CA TRP A 11 -9.21 13.74 -8.73
C TRP A 11 -8.92 12.77 -7.58
N LEU A 12 -9.85 12.62 -6.63
CA LEU A 12 -9.74 11.63 -5.56
C LEU A 12 -9.63 10.19 -6.07
N TRP A 13 -10.32 9.87 -7.17
CA TRP A 13 -10.19 8.58 -7.83
C TRP A 13 -8.81 8.42 -8.50
N VAL A 14 -8.31 9.46 -9.17
CA VAL A 14 -6.98 9.44 -9.79
C VAL A 14 -5.87 9.25 -8.75
N ILE A 15 -5.98 9.90 -7.58
CA ILE A 15 -4.97 9.76 -6.52
C ILE A 15 -5.09 8.46 -5.73
N SER A 16 -6.26 7.82 -5.68
CA SER A 16 -6.42 6.55 -4.97
C SER A 16 -5.65 5.41 -5.64
N VAL A 17 -5.48 5.45 -6.97
CA VAL A 17 -4.70 4.47 -7.75
C VAL A 17 -3.23 4.38 -7.32
N PRO A 18 -2.42 5.47 -7.33
CA PRO A 18 -1.03 5.42 -6.89
C PRO A 18 -0.89 5.11 -5.39
N VAL A 19 -1.85 5.52 -4.55
CA VAL A 19 -1.86 5.16 -3.13
C VAL A 19 -2.06 3.65 -2.94
N PHE A 20 -3.03 3.07 -3.65
CA PHE A 20 -3.29 1.63 -3.60
C PHE A 20 -2.13 0.81 -4.15
N TYR A 21 -1.52 1.26 -5.27
CA TYR A 21 -0.30 0.67 -5.82
C TYR A 21 0.82 0.65 -4.77
N ASN A 22 1.13 1.78 -4.14
CA ASN A 22 2.18 1.86 -3.13
C ASN A 22 1.87 0.98 -1.91
N MET A 23 0.60 0.92 -1.48
CA MET A 23 0.16 0.09 -0.36
C MET A 23 0.40 -1.42 -0.59
N MET A 24 0.18 -1.92 -1.80
CA MET A 24 0.38 -3.33 -2.12
C MET A 24 1.84 -3.64 -2.48
N PHE A 25 2.41 -2.90 -3.43
CA PHE A 25 3.70 -3.28 -4.01
C PHE A 25 4.89 -2.90 -3.14
N LEU A 26 4.84 -1.84 -2.31
CA LEU A 26 5.98 -1.53 -1.43
C LEU A 26 6.24 -2.63 -0.41
N VAL A 27 5.19 -3.15 0.22
CA VAL A 27 5.29 -4.24 1.21
C VAL A 27 5.77 -5.53 0.54
N ALA A 28 5.19 -5.89 -0.61
CA ALA A 28 5.62 -7.04 -1.37
C ALA A 28 7.10 -6.93 -1.81
N ARG A 29 7.54 -5.77 -2.28
CA ARG A 29 8.93 -5.54 -2.72
C ARG A 29 9.94 -5.55 -1.58
N ALA A 30 9.52 -5.12 -0.38
CA ALA A 30 10.37 -5.20 0.81
C ALA A 30 10.63 -6.65 1.25
N CYS A 31 9.63 -7.52 1.13
CA CYS A 31 9.76 -8.92 1.57
C CYS A 31 10.34 -9.82 0.47
N PHE A 32 9.92 -9.66 -0.79
CA PHE A 32 10.32 -10.48 -1.92
C PHE A 32 11.41 -9.79 -2.76
N ASN A 33 12.67 -9.97 -2.37
CA ASN A 33 13.83 -9.38 -3.06
C ASN A 33 13.90 -9.71 -4.57
N GLU A 34 13.53 -10.93 -4.97
CA GLU A 34 13.52 -11.34 -6.38
C GLU A 34 12.59 -10.46 -7.25
N LEU A 35 11.48 -9.97 -6.67
CA LEU A 35 10.54 -9.09 -7.36
C LEU A 35 11.20 -7.74 -7.69
N GLN A 36 12.01 -7.23 -6.76
CA GLN A 36 12.74 -5.99 -6.91
C GLN A 36 13.90 -6.12 -7.92
N TYR A 37 14.67 -7.22 -7.86
CA TYR A 37 15.85 -7.40 -8.71
C TYR A 37 15.52 -7.71 -10.18
N LYS A 38 14.44 -8.44 -10.47
CA LYS A 38 14.06 -8.75 -11.86
C LYS A 38 13.67 -7.50 -12.66
N ASN A 39 12.98 -6.56 -12.03
CA ASN A 39 12.33 -5.44 -12.73
C ASN A 39 12.66 -4.06 -12.12
N THR A 40 13.88 -3.85 -11.62
CA THR A 40 14.23 -2.63 -10.85
C THR A 40 13.95 -1.33 -11.59
N THR A 41 14.26 -1.24 -12.89
CA THR A 41 14.02 -0.03 -13.71
C THR A 41 12.54 0.32 -13.83
N LEU A 42 11.69 -0.68 -14.08
CA LEU A 42 10.25 -0.48 -14.18
C LEU A 42 9.68 0.04 -12.85
N TRP A 43 10.12 -0.56 -11.74
CA TRP A 43 9.69 -0.12 -10.42
C TRP A 43 10.11 1.31 -10.10
N MET A 44 11.33 1.71 -10.47
CA MET A 44 11.78 3.10 -10.30
C MET A 44 10.89 4.08 -11.09
N VAL A 45 10.57 3.78 -12.34
CA VAL A 45 9.70 4.64 -13.17
C VAL A 45 8.31 4.78 -12.54
N LEU A 46 7.70 3.68 -12.09
CA LEU A 46 6.39 3.72 -11.44
C LEU A 46 6.42 4.47 -10.10
N ASP A 47 7.49 4.30 -9.31
CA ASP A 47 7.66 4.99 -8.03
C ASP A 47 7.73 6.50 -8.25
N TYR A 48 8.59 6.98 -9.18
CA TYR A 48 8.69 8.41 -9.52
C TYR A 48 7.41 8.97 -10.13
N PHE A 49 6.70 8.19 -10.94
CA PHE A 49 5.40 8.58 -11.47
C PHE A 49 4.39 8.81 -10.34
N SER A 50 4.35 7.90 -9.35
CA SER A 50 3.47 8.03 -8.19
C SER A 50 3.82 9.24 -7.31
N ASP A 51 5.11 9.56 -7.15
CA ASP A 51 5.55 10.76 -6.44
C ASP A 51 5.10 12.04 -7.14
N GLY A 52 5.12 12.07 -8.47
CA GLY A 52 4.55 13.15 -9.28
C GLY A 52 3.09 13.41 -8.94
N PHE A 53 2.27 12.36 -8.81
CA PHE A 53 0.86 12.50 -8.38
C PHE A 53 0.74 13.03 -6.95
N TYR A 54 1.61 12.64 -6.02
CA TYR A 54 1.57 13.14 -4.64
C TYR A 54 1.94 14.62 -4.53
N VAL A 55 2.89 15.08 -5.35
CA VAL A 55 3.23 16.51 -5.46
C VAL A 55 2.02 17.28 -5.99
N LEU A 56 1.41 16.82 -7.09
CA LEU A 56 0.21 17.44 -7.65
C LEU A 56 -0.95 17.47 -6.65
N ASP A 57 -1.19 16.38 -5.93
CA ASP A 57 -2.25 16.29 -4.92
C ASP A 57 -2.05 17.31 -3.79
N THR A 58 -0.80 17.49 -3.35
CA THR A 58 -0.44 18.45 -2.31
C THR A 58 -0.64 19.89 -2.79
N LEU A 59 -0.26 20.20 -4.04
CA LEU A 59 -0.52 21.50 -4.65
C LEU A 59 -2.02 21.78 -4.79
N MET A 60 -2.79 20.77 -5.17
CA MET A 60 -4.25 20.88 -5.30
C MET A 60 -4.91 21.09 -3.93
N ARG A 61 -4.48 20.35 -2.89
CA ARG A 61 -4.93 20.52 -1.50
C ARG A 61 -4.64 21.90 -0.94
N ALA A 62 -3.46 22.47 -1.22
CA ALA A 62 -3.12 23.84 -0.85
C ALA A 62 -4.04 24.90 -1.51
N ARG A 63 -4.82 24.51 -2.52
CA ARG A 63 -5.78 25.34 -3.26
C ARG A 63 -7.24 24.88 -3.07
N THR A 64 -7.52 23.89 -2.23
CA THR A 64 -8.88 23.40 -1.98
C THR A 64 -9.58 24.29 -0.95
N GLY A 65 -10.78 24.77 -1.29
CA GLY A 65 -11.58 25.61 -0.40
C GLY A 65 -12.14 24.82 0.78
N PHE A 66 -12.33 25.47 1.93
CA PHE A 66 -13.05 24.90 3.06
C PHE A 66 -14.34 25.70 3.32
N LEU A 67 -15.32 25.03 3.93
CA LEU A 67 -16.55 25.67 4.41
C LEU A 67 -16.31 26.26 5.79
N GLU A 68 -16.55 27.55 5.95
CA GLU A 68 -16.54 28.26 7.23
C GLU A 68 -17.91 28.88 7.44
N GLN A 69 -18.62 28.48 8.50
CA GLN A 69 -19.97 28.97 8.81
C GLN A 69 -20.97 28.83 7.63
N GLY A 70 -20.83 27.79 6.80
CA GLY A 70 -21.69 27.54 5.64
C GLY A 70 -21.30 28.32 4.37
N LEU A 71 -20.31 29.20 4.43
CA LEU A 71 -19.76 29.93 3.27
C LEU A 71 -18.46 29.26 2.79
N LEU A 72 -18.33 29.13 1.47
CA LEU A 72 -17.14 28.57 0.85
C LEU A 72 -16.04 29.64 0.78
N VAL A 73 -15.04 29.54 1.65
CA VAL A 73 -13.89 30.43 1.64
C VAL A 73 -12.91 29.97 0.57
N LYS A 74 -12.60 30.85 -0.40
CA LYS A 74 -11.66 30.57 -1.51
C LYS A 74 -10.34 31.32 -1.39
N ASP A 75 -10.14 32.09 -0.31
CA ASP A 75 -8.96 32.93 -0.13
C ASP A 75 -7.68 32.14 0.05
N THR A 76 -6.83 32.17 -0.98
CA THR A 76 -5.64 31.31 -1.07
C THR A 76 -4.63 31.47 0.07
N LYS A 77 -4.57 32.64 0.71
CA LYS A 77 -3.70 32.87 1.89
C LYS A 77 -4.25 32.16 3.13
N VAL A 78 -5.54 32.33 3.40
CA VAL A 78 -6.26 31.71 4.52
C VAL A 78 -6.28 30.18 4.38
N LEU A 79 -6.48 29.67 3.15
CA LEU A 79 -6.44 28.24 2.85
C LEU A 79 -5.09 27.62 3.21
N LYS A 80 -3.98 28.25 2.80
CA LYS A 80 -2.62 27.76 3.08
C LYS A 80 -2.32 27.75 4.58
N GLU A 81 -2.64 28.82 5.29
CA GLU A 81 -2.36 28.92 6.73
C GLU A 81 -3.13 27.88 7.54
N LYS A 82 -4.40 27.63 7.21
CA LYS A 82 -5.21 26.60 7.86
C LYS A 82 -4.72 25.19 7.53
N TYR A 83 -4.35 24.96 6.27
CA TYR A 83 -3.82 23.67 5.82
C TYR A 83 -2.50 23.33 6.52
N ILE A 84 -1.55 24.28 6.62
CA ILE A 84 -0.26 24.09 7.30
C ILE A 84 -0.43 23.71 8.79
N LYS A 85 -1.44 24.26 9.46
CA LYS A 85 -1.74 23.94 10.87
C LYS A 85 -2.38 22.55 11.05
N THR A 86 -2.93 21.97 9.99
CA THR A 86 -3.66 20.70 10.07
C THR A 86 -2.70 19.51 10.14
N ARG A 87 -3.03 18.49 10.94
CA ARG A 87 -2.24 17.24 11.04
C ARG A 87 -2.03 16.56 9.68
N GLN A 88 -2.97 16.72 8.76
CA GLN A 88 -2.88 16.23 7.38
C GLN A 88 -1.68 16.80 6.64
N PHE A 89 -1.35 18.09 6.81
CA PHE A 89 -0.16 18.67 6.17
C PHE A 89 1.13 18.05 6.69
N LYS A 90 1.21 17.75 7.99
CA LYS A 90 2.39 17.05 8.55
C LYS A 90 2.56 15.66 7.93
N LEU A 91 1.48 14.89 7.77
CA LEU A 91 1.50 13.58 7.10
C LEU A 91 1.84 13.69 5.61
N ASP A 92 1.31 14.73 4.95
CA ASP A 92 1.57 15.02 3.54
C ASP A 92 3.04 15.41 3.31
N VAL A 93 3.65 16.16 4.23
CA VAL A 93 5.08 16.51 4.20
C VAL A 93 5.95 15.29 4.51
N ILE A 94 5.62 14.49 5.53
CA ILE A 94 6.39 13.28 5.88
C ILE A 94 6.41 12.27 4.70
N SER A 95 5.30 12.13 4.00
CA SER A 95 5.22 11.25 2.82
C SER A 95 5.94 11.80 1.59
N LEU A 96 6.19 13.11 1.54
CA LEU A 96 6.97 13.80 0.50
C LEU A 96 8.43 14.04 0.90
N LEU A 97 8.83 13.67 2.13
CA LEU A 97 10.22 13.84 2.54
C LEU A 97 11.11 13.06 1.57
N PRO A 98 12.18 13.68 1.06
CA PRO A 98 13.06 13.06 0.10
C PRO A 98 13.95 12.02 0.81
N THR A 99 13.36 10.92 1.29
CA THR A 99 14.10 9.75 1.74
C THR A 99 14.91 9.13 0.62
N ASP A 100 14.62 9.47 -0.64
CA ASP A 100 15.44 9.15 -1.81
C ASP A 100 16.82 9.85 -1.80
N ILE A 101 17.02 10.95 -1.06
CA ILE A 101 18.37 11.53 -0.89
C ILE A 101 19.24 10.63 0.00
N MET A 102 18.64 9.94 0.98
CA MET A 102 19.32 8.93 1.80
C MET A 102 19.63 7.65 0.99
N PHE A 103 18.83 7.38 -0.04
CA PHE A 103 18.99 6.27 -0.98
C PHE A 103 20.28 6.39 -1.82
N LEU A 104 20.68 7.62 -2.18
CA LEU A 104 21.94 7.90 -2.86
C LEU A 104 23.18 7.70 -1.96
N LEU A 105 23.02 7.78 -0.64
CA LEU A 105 24.13 7.66 0.32
C LEU A 105 24.36 6.22 0.82
N ILE A 106 23.34 5.37 0.86
CA ILE A 106 23.38 4.07 1.57
C ILE A 106 23.15 2.86 0.64
N GLY A 107 22.57 3.04 -0.55
CA GLY A 107 22.49 2.00 -1.58
C GLY A 107 21.08 1.80 -2.17
N ILE A 108 21.07 1.49 -3.48
CA ILE A 108 19.89 1.47 -4.37
C ILE A 108 18.90 0.32 -4.10
N ASN A 109 19.21 -0.61 -3.19
CA ASN A 109 18.50 -1.89 -3.07
C ASN A 109 17.57 -2.02 -1.86
N ASN A 110 17.34 -0.94 -1.10
CA ASN A 110 16.52 -0.99 0.12
C ASN A 110 15.16 -0.29 -0.07
N PRO A 111 14.11 -0.99 -0.58
CA PRO A 111 12.78 -0.43 -0.76
C PRO A 111 12.08 -0.06 0.56
N GLU A 112 12.56 -0.55 1.70
CA GLU A 112 11.99 -0.31 3.04
C GLU A 112 11.96 1.18 3.43
N TRP A 113 12.94 1.97 2.98
CA TRP A 113 13.00 3.41 3.24
C TRP A 113 11.87 4.20 2.56
N ARG A 114 11.12 3.56 1.66
CA ARG A 114 9.98 4.14 0.96
C ARG A 114 8.64 3.93 1.68
N PHE A 115 8.62 3.25 2.83
CA PHE A 115 7.40 3.08 3.64
C PHE A 115 6.75 4.40 4.08
N ASN A 116 7.48 5.51 4.09
CA ASN A 116 6.94 6.86 4.35
C ASN A 116 5.75 7.22 3.42
N ARG A 117 5.67 6.63 2.23
CA ARG A 117 4.56 6.87 1.28
C ARG A 117 3.22 6.27 1.75
N LEU A 118 3.25 5.29 2.67
CA LEU A 118 2.04 4.70 3.25
C LEU A 118 1.25 5.68 4.14
N PHE A 119 1.85 6.79 4.59
CA PHE A 119 1.11 7.80 5.36
C PHE A 119 0.01 8.51 4.54
N ARG A 120 -0.05 8.30 3.21
CA ARG A 120 -1.10 8.81 2.30
C ARG A 120 -2.38 7.98 2.28
N LEU A 121 -2.49 6.89 3.05
CA LEU A 121 -3.70 6.05 3.13
C LEU A 121 -4.97 6.83 3.48
N GLY A 122 -4.85 7.98 4.16
CA GLY A 122 -5.97 8.89 4.41
C GLY A 122 -6.73 9.33 3.16
N ARG A 123 -6.07 9.42 1.99
CA ARG A 123 -6.73 9.75 0.72
C ARG A 123 -7.59 8.60 0.19
N LEU A 124 -7.14 7.37 0.40
CA LEU A 124 -7.88 6.17 0.01
C LEU A 124 -9.16 6.03 0.86
N PHE A 125 -9.07 6.28 2.16
CA PHE A 125 -10.25 6.32 3.04
C PHE A 125 -11.22 7.45 2.65
N GLU A 126 -10.73 8.66 2.38
CA GLU A 126 -11.56 9.77 1.90
C GLU A 126 -12.28 9.43 0.59
N PHE A 127 -11.61 8.71 -0.31
CA PHE A 127 -12.21 8.21 -1.55
C PHE A 127 -13.31 7.17 -1.29
N PHE A 128 -13.09 6.22 -0.37
CA PHE A 128 -14.11 5.24 0.00
C PHE A 128 -15.33 5.89 0.64
N ASP A 129 -15.17 6.78 1.62
CA ASP A 129 -16.29 7.48 2.28
C ASP A 129 -17.15 8.27 1.27
N ARG A 130 -16.50 8.96 0.33
CA ARG A 130 -17.21 9.71 -0.71
C ARG A 130 -17.87 8.83 -1.76
N THR A 131 -17.29 7.68 -2.06
CA THR A 131 -17.89 6.74 -3.02
C THR A 131 -19.09 6.04 -2.38
N GLU A 132 -19.03 5.73 -1.09
CA GLU A 132 -20.14 5.16 -0.32
C GLU A 132 -21.37 6.07 -0.33
N THR A 133 -21.17 7.37 -0.12
CA THR A 133 -22.28 8.36 -0.11
C THR A 133 -22.87 8.66 -1.49
N ARG A 134 -22.15 8.31 -2.58
CA ARG A 134 -22.60 8.53 -3.96
C ARG A 134 -23.18 7.30 -4.64
N THR A 135 -22.94 6.10 -4.11
CA THR A 135 -23.47 4.86 -4.70
C THR A 135 -24.96 4.68 -4.35
N ASN A 136 -25.72 4.13 -5.28
CA ASN A 136 -27.12 3.75 -5.05
C ASN A 136 -27.25 2.51 -4.16
N TYR A 137 -26.16 1.78 -3.92
CA TYR A 137 -26.13 0.56 -3.12
C TYR A 137 -25.03 0.61 -2.03
N PRO A 138 -25.21 1.43 -0.98
CA PRO A 138 -24.18 1.65 0.04
C PRO A 138 -23.81 0.37 0.80
N ASN A 139 -24.77 -0.52 1.06
CA ASN A 139 -24.50 -1.78 1.77
C ASN A 139 -23.58 -2.74 0.99
N ILE A 140 -23.76 -2.83 -0.34
CA ILE A 140 -22.89 -3.65 -1.20
C ILE A 140 -21.48 -3.07 -1.21
N PHE A 141 -21.37 -1.74 -1.29
CA PHE A 141 -20.08 -1.06 -1.28
C PHE A 141 -19.34 -1.24 0.06
N ARG A 142 -20.06 -1.18 1.20
CA ARG A 142 -19.50 -1.48 2.52
C ARG A 142 -18.93 -2.89 2.60
N ILE A 143 -19.66 -3.89 2.11
CA ILE A 143 -19.18 -5.28 2.07
C ILE A 143 -17.95 -5.40 1.16
N GLY A 144 -17.96 -4.75 -0.01
CA GLY A 144 -16.81 -4.73 -0.91
C GLY A 144 -15.55 -4.13 -0.27
N ASN A 145 -15.70 -3.01 0.44
CA ASN A 145 -14.59 -2.38 1.17
C ASN A 145 -14.08 -3.28 2.30
N LEU A 146 -14.98 -3.95 3.03
CA LEU A 146 -14.60 -4.88 4.09
C LEU A 146 -13.77 -6.05 3.52
N ILE A 147 -14.23 -6.65 2.42
CA ILE A 147 -13.49 -7.72 1.72
C ILE A 147 -12.12 -7.21 1.26
N LEU A 148 -12.06 -6.02 0.68
CA LEU A 148 -10.80 -5.41 0.26
C LEU A 148 -9.83 -5.23 1.44
N TYR A 149 -10.30 -4.74 2.58
CA TYR A 149 -9.47 -4.61 3.79
C TYR A 149 -8.95 -5.96 4.29
N ILE A 150 -9.78 -7.00 4.31
CA ILE A 150 -9.37 -8.35 4.70
C ILE A 150 -8.27 -8.86 3.75
N LEU A 151 -8.43 -8.70 2.43
CA LEU A 151 -7.42 -9.12 1.45
C LEU A 151 -6.08 -8.40 1.62
N ILE A 152 -6.10 -7.10 1.93
CA ILE A 152 -4.88 -6.32 2.19
C ILE A 152 -4.17 -6.84 3.45
N ILE A 153 -4.92 -7.11 4.52
CA ILE A 153 -4.36 -7.64 5.78
C ILE A 153 -3.72 -9.01 5.54
N ILE A 154 -4.39 -9.91 4.82
CA ILE A 154 -3.84 -11.21 4.43
C ILE A 154 -2.56 -11.04 3.60
N HIS A 155 -2.57 -10.13 2.62
CA HIS A 155 -1.38 -9.85 1.82
C HIS A 155 -0.20 -9.37 2.66
N TRP A 156 -0.42 -8.42 3.57
CA TRP A 156 0.63 -7.89 4.45
C TRP A 156 1.17 -8.96 5.39
N ASN A 157 0.28 -9.75 5.98
CA ASN A 157 0.67 -10.82 6.89
C ASN A 157 1.44 -11.93 6.16
N ALA A 158 1.07 -12.27 4.92
CA ALA A 158 1.84 -13.17 4.05
C ALA A 158 3.25 -12.63 3.75
N CYS A 159 3.37 -11.35 3.43
CA CYS A 159 4.67 -10.71 3.19
C CYS A 159 5.55 -10.72 4.45
N LEU A 160 4.97 -10.41 5.62
CA LEU A 160 5.67 -10.45 6.91
C LEU A 160 6.13 -11.88 7.26
N PHE A 161 5.29 -12.89 7.03
CA PHE A 161 5.66 -14.29 7.24
C PHE A 161 6.88 -14.69 6.40
N PHE A 162 6.92 -14.29 5.13
CA PHE A 162 8.09 -14.52 4.27
C PHE A 162 9.33 -13.77 4.76
N ALA A 163 9.18 -12.51 5.20
CA ALA A 163 10.29 -11.73 5.73
C ALA A 163 10.87 -12.33 7.02
N ILE A 164 10.02 -12.80 7.94
CA ILE A 164 10.46 -13.51 9.15
C ILE A 164 11.18 -14.80 8.79
N SER A 165 10.64 -15.56 7.83
CA SER A 165 11.26 -16.79 7.32
C SER A 165 12.66 -16.56 6.77
N LYS A 166 12.87 -15.42 6.10
CA LYS A 166 14.18 -15.01 5.57
C LYS A 166 15.19 -14.68 6.67
N VAL A 167 14.74 -14.08 7.79
CA VAL A 167 15.62 -13.74 8.93
C VAL A 167 15.99 -14.98 9.74
N LEU A 168 15.04 -15.89 9.96
CA LEU A 168 15.28 -17.15 10.70
C LEU A 168 16.08 -18.17 9.88
N GLY A 169 16.00 -18.08 8.55
CA GLY A 169 16.68 -18.98 7.61
C GLY A 169 15.72 -20.01 7.03
N PHE A 170 15.68 -20.10 5.70
CA PHE A 170 14.74 -20.97 5.00
C PHE A 170 14.94 -22.45 5.34
N GLY A 171 13.86 -23.11 5.77
CA GLY A 171 13.87 -24.52 6.17
C GLY A 171 14.59 -24.81 7.49
N SER A 172 14.74 -23.83 8.39
CA SER A 172 15.25 -24.08 9.75
C SER A 172 14.28 -24.93 10.56
N ASP A 173 12.98 -24.66 10.44
CA ASP A 173 11.90 -25.27 11.20
C ASP A 173 10.70 -25.62 10.29
N THR A 174 9.78 -26.42 10.81
CA THR A 174 8.54 -26.82 10.09
C THR A 174 7.61 -25.65 9.81
N TRP A 175 7.65 -24.61 10.66
CA TRP A 175 6.82 -23.40 10.53
C TRP A 175 7.34 -22.42 9.47
N VAL A 176 8.66 -22.40 9.25
CA VAL A 176 9.32 -21.44 8.34
C VAL A 176 9.11 -21.86 6.88
N TYR A 177 9.19 -20.91 5.95
CA TYR A 177 9.13 -21.21 4.53
C TYR A 177 10.15 -22.30 4.14
N PRO A 178 9.76 -23.32 3.34
CA PRO A 178 10.62 -24.44 2.97
C PRO A 178 11.95 -24.01 2.33
N SER A 179 12.95 -24.88 2.44
CA SER A 179 14.27 -24.58 1.89
C SER A 179 14.22 -24.39 0.38
N MET A 180 14.76 -23.26 -0.10
CA MET A 180 14.89 -22.94 -1.53
C MET A 180 15.92 -23.82 -2.28
N LYS A 181 16.54 -24.80 -1.60
CA LYS A 181 17.40 -25.80 -2.27
C LYS A 181 16.62 -26.67 -3.27
N ASN A 182 15.33 -26.85 -3.02
CA ASN A 182 14.44 -27.55 -3.94
C ASN A 182 13.95 -26.56 -5.03
N PRO A 183 14.13 -26.87 -6.32
CA PRO A 183 13.83 -25.94 -7.42
C PRO A 183 12.34 -25.56 -7.51
N ASP A 184 11.46 -26.40 -6.98
CA ASP A 184 10.03 -26.13 -6.94
C ASP A 184 9.69 -24.92 -6.05
N TYR A 185 10.32 -24.80 -4.88
CA TYR A 185 10.10 -23.72 -3.91
C TYR A 185 10.92 -22.45 -4.21
N ALA A 186 11.77 -22.47 -5.24
CA ALA A 186 12.53 -21.31 -5.67
C ALA A 186 11.70 -20.31 -6.51
N ARG A 187 10.56 -20.74 -7.07
CA ARG A 187 9.73 -19.85 -7.92
C ARG A 187 9.01 -18.79 -7.08
N LEU A 188 9.17 -17.52 -7.44
CA LEU A 188 8.50 -16.38 -6.79
C LEU A 188 6.97 -16.54 -6.69
N SER A 189 6.30 -17.05 -7.73
CA SER A 189 4.86 -17.30 -7.68
C SER A 189 4.48 -18.31 -6.60
N ARG A 190 5.27 -19.39 -6.46
CA ARG A 190 5.03 -20.41 -5.45
C ARG A 190 5.34 -19.91 -4.04
N GLN A 191 6.37 -19.08 -3.88
CA GLN A 191 6.66 -18.39 -2.62
C GLN A 191 5.47 -17.54 -2.18
N TYR A 192 4.98 -16.68 -3.07
CA TYR A 192 3.86 -15.79 -2.77
C TYR A 192 2.57 -16.57 -2.46
N ILE A 193 2.19 -17.54 -3.31
CA ILE A 193 0.96 -18.33 -3.14
C ILE A 193 0.99 -19.11 -1.81
N TYR A 194 2.13 -19.72 -1.47
CA TYR A 194 2.29 -20.43 -0.21
C TYR A 194 2.09 -19.50 1.00
N CYS A 195 2.78 -18.36 1.02
CA CYS A 195 2.69 -17.41 2.13
C CYS A 195 1.28 -16.82 2.23
N PHE A 196 0.61 -16.57 1.10
CA PHE A 196 -0.76 -16.09 1.06
C PHE A 196 -1.75 -17.13 1.59
N TYR A 197 -1.57 -18.40 1.21
CA TYR A 197 -2.36 -19.52 1.72
C TYR A 197 -2.20 -19.69 3.23
N TRP A 198 -0.95 -19.71 3.72
CA TRP A 198 -0.63 -19.78 5.15
C TRP A 198 -1.27 -18.63 5.94
N SER A 199 -1.17 -17.41 5.41
CA SER A 199 -1.74 -16.23 6.04
C SER A 199 -3.26 -16.28 6.09
N THR A 200 -3.90 -16.73 5.01
CA THR A 200 -5.35 -16.91 4.94
C THR A 200 -5.81 -17.87 6.02
N LEU A 201 -5.24 -19.09 6.09
CA LEU A 201 -5.59 -20.10 7.09
C LEU A 201 -5.42 -19.61 8.53
N THR A 202 -4.38 -18.82 8.78
CA THR A 202 -4.06 -18.26 10.08
C THR A 202 -5.07 -17.18 10.47
N LEU A 203 -5.34 -16.22 9.59
CA LEU A 203 -6.23 -15.09 9.86
C LEU A 203 -7.70 -15.46 9.85
N THR A 204 -8.10 -16.50 9.10
CA THR A 204 -9.44 -17.08 9.16
C THR A 204 -9.59 -18.14 10.26
N THR A 205 -8.58 -18.29 11.13
CA THR A 205 -8.56 -19.22 12.27
C THR A 205 -8.91 -20.67 11.92
N ILE A 206 -8.58 -21.12 10.70
CA ILE A 206 -8.73 -22.52 10.29
C ILE A 206 -7.60 -23.36 10.92
N GLY A 207 -6.39 -22.80 11.00
CA GLY A 207 -5.29 -23.34 11.82
C GLY A 207 -4.58 -24.59 11.28
N GLU A 208 -5.11 -25.26 10.26
CA GLU A 208 -4.45 -26.42 9.64
C GLU A 208 -3.42 -25.97 8.59
N THR A 209 -2.19 -25.69 9.02
CA THR A 209 -1.08 -25.57 8.09
C THR A 209 -0.55 -26.98 7.79
N PRO A 210 -0.82 -27.54 6.59
CA PRO A 210 -0.42 -28.91 6.31
C PRO A 210 1.10 -29.05 6.40
N PRO A 211 1.61 -30.21 6.85
CA PRO A 211 3.04 -30.47 6.88
C PRO A 211 3.65 -30.30 5.48
N GLN A 212 4.91 -29.87 5.43
CA GLN A 212 5.61 -29.49 4.20
C GLN A 212 5.58 -30.56 3.10
N SER A 213 5.43 -31.85 3.46
CA SER A 213 5.28 -32.99 2.55
C SER A 213 3.98 -32.95 1.73
N GLU A 214 2.85 -32.60 2.35
CA GLU A 214 1.53 -32.62 1.69
C GLU A 214 1.30 -31.39 0.81
N MET A 215 1.92 -30.25 1.15
CA MET A 215 1.84 -29.04 0.35
C MET A 215 2.62 -29.15 -0.98
N SER A 216 3.62 -30.04 -1.05
CA SER A 216 4.37 -30.26 -2.28
C SER A 216 3.49 -30.85 -3.39
N SER A 217 2.57 -31.74 -3.04
CA SER A 217 1.66 -32.45 -3.95
C SER A 217 0.44 -31.65 -4.38
N THR A 218 -0.02 -30.70 -3.55
CA THR A 218 -1.26 -29.93 -3.82
C THR A 218 -1.02 -28.74 -4.78
N PHE A 219 0.23 -28.31 -4.95
CA PHE A 219 0.63 -27.16 -5.78
C PHE A 219 1.49 -27.57 -7.00
N LEU A 220 1.42 -28.83 -7.43
CA LEU A 220 1.92 -29.33 -8.72
C LEU A 220 0.84 -29.19 -9.81
#